data_AF-A0A366MCQ0-F1
#
_entry.id   AF-A0A366MCQ0-F1
#
_cell.length_a   1.000
_cell.length_b   1.000
_cell.length_c   1.000
_cell.angle_alpha   90.00
_cell.angle_beta   90.00
_cell.angle_gamma   90.00
#
_symmetry.space_group_name_H-M   'P 1'
#
loop_
_entity.id
_entity.type
_entity.pdbx_description
1 polymer ?
#
loop_
_entity_poly.entity_id
_entity_poly.type
_entity_poly.pdbx_seq_one_letter_code
_entity_poly.pdbx_strand_id
1 'polypeptide(L)' 'MSNGYETEIGENGWTLSEGECQRISIARVLLKDVPIMLSNEVTAFLDVENETKIQSALSKF' A
#
# COMPACT_ATOMS: atom_id res chain seq x y z
N MET A 1 -12.53 -6.94 6.12
CA MET A 1 -12.15 -7.72 7.32
C MET A 1 -12.99 -7.27 8.51
N SER A 2 -13.43 -8.17 9.38
CA SER A 2 -14.39 -7.86 10.47
C SER A 2 -13.80 -6.97 11.59
N ASN A 3 -12.48 -7.01 11.80
CA ASN A 3 -11.82 -6.34 12.92
C ASN A 3 -11.13 -5.03 12.50
N GLY A 4 -11.33 -4.55 11.26
CA GLY A 4 -10.70 -3.32 10.78
C GLY A 4 -9.17 -3.36 10.91
N TYR A 5 -8.58 -2.31 11.49
CA TYR A 5 -7.13 -2.20 11.72
C TYR A 5 -6.56 -3.21 12.73
N GLU A 6 -7.40 -3.80 13.59
CA GLU A 6 -7.00 -4.85 14.53
C GLU A 6 -7.02 -6.24 13.90
N THR A 7 -7.28 -6.33 12.59
CA THR A 7 -7.24 -7.63 11.91
C THR A 7 -5.80 -8.15 11.89
N GLU A 8 -5.58 -9.29 12.54
CA GLU A 8 -4.32 -10.00 12.44
C GLU A 8 -4.07 -10.44 11.00
N ILE A 9 -2.89 -10.11 10.50
CA ILE A 9 -2.40 -10.53 9.19
C ILE A 9 -1.50 -11.75 9.44
N GLY A 10 -1.71 -12.83 8.69
CA GLY A 10 -0.90 -14.03 8.82
C GLY A 10 0.56 -13.81 8.40
N GLU A 11 1.43 -14.79 8.70
CA GLU A 11 2.88 -14.72 8.40
C GLU A 11 3.19 -14.25 6.96
N ASN A 12 4.11 -13.29 6.82
CA ASN A 12 4.47 -12.72 5.52
C ASN A 12 3.30 -12.15 4.70
N GLY A 13 2.15 -11.86 5.31
CA GLY A 13 1.00 -11.28 4.61
C GLY A 13 0.18 -12.27 3.78
N TRP A 14 0.32 -13.59 3.98
CA TRP A 14 -0.37 -14.59 3.15
C TRP A 14 -1.90 -14.50 3.16
N THR A 15 -2.49 -13.81 4.14
CA THR A 15 -3.93 -13.55 4.24
C THR A 15 -4.41 -12.37 3.40
N LEU A 16 -3.50 -11.70 2.68
CA LEU A 16 -3.78 -10.54 1.85
C LEU A 16 -3.46 -10.85 0.38
N SER A 17 -4.21 -10.24 -0.52
CA SER A 17 -3.83 -10.18 -1.93
C SER A 17 -2.55 -9.34 -2.12
N GLU A 18 -1.86 -9.56 -3.24
CA GLU A 18 -0.65 -8.79 -3.60
C GLU A 18 -0.93 -7.28 -3.63
N GLY A 19 -2.09 -6.87 -4.19
CA GLY A 19 -2.52 -5.47 -4.19
C GLY A 19 -2.80 -4.91 -2.79
N GLU A 20 -3.34 -5.70 -1.86
CA GLU A 20 -3.51 -5.28 -0.46
C GLU A 20 -2.17 -5.10 0.25
N CYS A 21 -1.25 -6.06 0.11
CA CYS A 21 0.11 -5.97 0.63
C CYS A 21 0.85 -4.72 0.07
N GLN A 22 0.67 -4.43 -1.21
CA GLN A 22 1.25 -3.27 -1.86
C GLN A 22 0.68 -1.96 -1.30
N ARG A 23 -0.64 -1.85 -1.16
CA ARG A 23 -1.29 -0.66 -0.57
C ARG A 23 -0.84 -0.41 0.86
N ILE A 24 -0.73 -1.47 1.68
CA ILE A 24 -0.22 -1.35 3.06
C ILE A 24 1.24 -0.88 3.06
N SER A 25 2.06 -1.38 2.14
CA SER A 25 3.46 -0.96 2.03
C SER A 25 3.59 0.52 1.66
N ILE A 26 2.80 1.00 0.71
CA ILE A 26 2.73 2.43 0.36
C ILE A 26 2.30 3.26 1.58
N ALA A 27 1.22 2.86 2.26
CA ALA A 27 0.74 3.55 3.44
C ALA A 27 1.81 3.64 4.56
N ARG A 28 2.57 2.56 4.79
CA ARG A 28 3.68 2.56 5.76
C ARG A 28 4.79 3.54 5.39
N VAL A 29 5.14 3.64 4.10
CA VAL A 29 6.15 4.60 3.64
C VAL A 29 5.67 6.03 3.84
N LEU A 30 4.42 6.32 3.47
CA LEU A 30 3.79 7.63 3.67
C LEU A 30 3.75 8.02 5.16
N LEU A 31 3.39 7.09 6.04
CA LEU A 31 3.35 7.34 7.49
C LEU A 31 4.73 7.50 8.13
N LYS A 32 5.77 6.90 7.53
CA LYS A 32 7.14 6.97 8.04
C LYS A 32 7.79 8.33 7.80
N ASP A 33 7.23 9.16 6.92
CA ASP A 33 7.74 10.50 6.57
C ASP A 33 9.25 10.49 6.25
N VAL A 34 9.62 9.60 5.32
CA VAL A 34 11.03 9.42 4.93
C VAL A 34 11.45 10.50 3.94
N PRO A 35 12.69 11.03 4.05
CA PRO A 35 13.16 12.10 3.17
C PRO A 35 13.36 11.66 1.71
N ILE A 36 13.52 10.35 1.47
CA ILE A 36 13.65 9.78 0.12
C ILE A 36 12.89 8.46 0.09
N MET A 37 11.95 8.34 -0.84
CA MET A 37 11.21 7.11 -1.14
C MET A 37 11.72 6.52 -2.46
N LEU A 38 12.15 5.26 -2.43
CA LEU A 38 12.46 4.49 -3.62
C LEU A 38 11.29 3.56 -3.94
N SER A 39 10.90 3.53 -5.19
CA SER A 39 9.73 2.82 -5.66
C SER A 39 10.03 2.24 -7.03
N ASN A 40 10.05 0.91 -7.13
CA ASN A 40 9.97 0.22 -8.40
C ASN A 40 8.62 -0.49 -8.45
N GLU A 41 7.84 -0.26 -9.50
CA GLU A 41 6.59 -0.98 -9.77
C GLU A 41 5.54 -0.97 -8.63
N VAL A 42 5.45 0.11 -7.84
CA VAL A 42 4.49 0.23 -6.71
C VAL A 42 3.00 0.22 -7.10
N THR A 43 2.69 0.09 -8.39
CA THR A 43 1.31 0.00 -8.89
C THR A 43 1.02 -1.28 -9.68
N ALA A 44 1.98 -2.21 -9.79
CA ALA A 44 1.87 -3.40 -10.64
C ALA A 44 0.68 -4.32 -10.34
N PHE A 45 0.20 -4.36 -9.09
CA PHE A 45 -0.89 -5.24 -8.66
C PHE A 45 -2.18 -4.48 -8.34
N LEU A 46 -2.30 -3.24 -8.81
CA LEU A 46 -3.46 -2.39 -8.61
C LEU A 46 -4.31 -2.32 -9.89
N ASP A 47 -5.63 -2.26 -9.71
CA ASP A 47 -6.51 -1.82 -10.80
C ASP A 47 -6.27 -0.33 -11.13
N VAL A 48 -6.68 0.06 -12.34
CA VAL A 48 -6.47 1.42 -12.88
C VAL A 48 -7.06 2.51 -11.98
N GLU A 49 -8.19 2.25 -11.32
CA GLU A 49 -8.83 3.22 -10.43
C GLU A 49 -7.99 3.46 -9.18
N ASN A 50 -7.51 2.39 -8.55
CA ASN A 50 -6.66 2.45 -7.36
C ASN A 50 -5.27 3.01 -7.68
N GLU A 51 -4.69 2.65 -8.81
CA GLU A 51 -3.44 3.24 -9.29
C GLU A 51 -3.56 4.75 -9.45
N THR A 52 -4.61 5.22 -10.13
CA THR A 52 -4.85 6.66 -10.33
C THR A 52 -4.98 7.40 -9.00
N LYS A 53 -5.71 6.83 -8.03
CA LYS A 53 -5.86 7.40 -6.69
C LYS A 53 -4.52 7.49 -5.95
N ILE A 54 -3.71 6.43 -6.01
CA ILE A 54 -2.42 6.37 -5.33
C ILE A 54 -1.43 7.34 -5.96
N GLN A 55 -1.34 7.40 -7.29
CA GLN A 55 -0.51 8.37 -8.01
C GLN A 55 -0.90 9.81 -7.68
N SER A 56 -2.21 10.10 -7.61
CA SER A 56 -2.73 11.42 -7.23
C SER A 56 -2.48 11.80 -5.78
N ALA A 57 -2.35 10.80 -4.89
CA ALA A 57 -1.98 11.02 -3.50
C ALA A 57 -0.47 11.26 -3.37
N LEU A 58 0.36 10.43 -4.02
CA LEU A 58 1.81 10.53 -4.00
C LEU A 58 2.33 11.83 -4.61
N SER A 59 1.67 12.39 -5.63
CA SER A 59 2.08 13.67 -6.22
C SER A 59 1.93 14.88 -5.29
N LYS A 60 1.27 14.71 -4.13
CA LYS A 60 1.06 15.75 -3.12
C LYS A 60 2.01 15.62 -1.92
N PHE A 61 2.79 14.54 -1.86
CA PHE A 61 3.86 14.33 -0.88
C PHE A 61 5.19 14.76 -1.49
#